data_AF-A0A670I8L6-F1
#
_entry.id   AF-A0A670I8L6-F1
#
_cell.length_a   1.000
_cell.length_b   1.000
_cell.length_c   1.000
_cell.angle_alpha   90.00
_cell.angle_beta   90.00
_cell.angle_gamma   90.00
#
_symmetry.space_group_name_H-M   'P 1'
#
loop_
_entity.id
_entity.type
_entity.pdbx_description
1 polymer ?
#
loop_
_entity_poly.entity_id
_entity_poly.type
_entity_poly.pdbx_seq_one_letter_code
_entity_poly.pdbx_strand_id
1 'polypeptide(L)'
;LPIQKCIFHVGAFVLALFGCVMCICSTAGVQWRMWHVDNIMGGSRPGLAGVGLWVACSAHRVSIKKINVLCTALPDDESLPSEIVIAQDFMPLASIVNAVTIYLLSIGVILDLAAGTFVLISVSWNMYSILAKEGMKLPDVLGLLLVPKEQCVGAAIYVGFIAAGSQLLSGITKLLYLDIDFHSKLDSEILLLLLWQSLVAE
;
A
#
# COMPACT_ATOMS: atom_id res chain seq x y z
N LEU A 1 0.56 -25.85 22.53
CA LEU A 1 1.69 -25.35 21.72
C LEU A 1 1.49 -25.47 20.19
N PRO A 2 1.20 -26.64 19.59
CA PRO A 2 1.22 -26.78 18.12
C PRO A 2 0.08 -26.02 17.40
N ILE A 3 -1.10 -25.96 18.01
CA ILE A 3 -2.26 -25.22 17.46
C ILE A 3 -1.97 -23.71 17.40
N GLN A 4 -1.38 -23.16 18.45
CA GLN A 4 -1.04 -21.74 18.52
C GLN A 4 -0.01 -21.36 17.43
N LYS A 5 1.04 -22.16 17.27
CA LYS A 5 2.04 -22.01 16.18
C LYS A 5 1.40 -22.01 14.79
N CYS A 6 0.44 -22.91 14.56
CA CYS A 6 -0.31 -22.98 13.30
C CYS A 6 -1.16 -21.71 13.07
N ILE A 7 -1.83 -21.19 14.10
CA ILE A 7 -2.63 -19.96 14.01
C ILE A 7 -1.76 -18.76 13.61
N PHE A 8 -0.61 -18.56 14.25
CA PHE A 8 0.29 -17.44 13.90
C PHE A 8 0.79 -17.54 12.45
N HIS A 9 1.18 -18.74 12.01
CA HIS A 9 1.68 -18.95 10.66
C HIS A 9 0.60 -18.69 9.59
N VAL A 10 -0.60 -19.27 9.77
CA VAL A 10 -1.72 -19.08 8.84
C VAL A 10 -2.20 -17.63 8.87
N GLY A 11 -2.30 -17.04 10.07
CA GLY A 11 -2.70 -15.64 10.23
C GLY A 11 -1.75 -14.68 9.51
N ALA A 12 -0.44 -14.87 9.67
CA ALA A 12 0.55 -14.08 8.96
C ALA A 12 0.44 -14.23 7.44
N PHE A 13 0.27 -15.46 6.94
CA PHE A 13 0.08 -15.70 5.50
C PHE A 13 -1.14 -14.97 4.94
N VAL A 14 -2.29 -15.05 5.64
CA VAL A 14 -3.53 -14.37 5.23
C VAL A 14 -3.35 -12.85 5.23
N LEU A 15 -2.69 -12.30 6.25
CA LEU A 15 -2.40 -10.87 6.33
C LEU A 15 -1.46 -10.40 5.20
N ALA A 16 -0.42 -11.17 4.90
CA ALA A 16 0.50 -10.87 3.79
C ALA A 16 -0.21 -10.89 2.44
N LEU A 17 -1.06 -11.90 2.20
CA LEU A 17 -1.84 -12.01 0.96
C LEU A 17 -2.82 -10.85 0.82
N PHE A 18 -3.57 -10.55 1.88
CA PHE A 18 -4.53 -9.45 1.90
C PHE A 18 -3.84 -8.10 1.69
N GLY A 19 -2.72 -7.86 2.39
CA GLY A 19 -1.89 -6.67 2.20
C GLY A 19 -1.36 -6.54 0.78
N CYS A 20 -0.93 -7.64 0.15
CA CYS A 20 -0.50 -7.66 -1.26
C CYS A 20 -1.61 -7.18 -2.21
N VAL A 21 -2.80 -7.78 -2.08
CA VAL A 21 -3.94 -7.46 -2.94
C VAL A 21 -4.35 -6.01 -2.77
N MET A 22 -4.43 -5.53 -1.53
CA MET A 22 -4.75 -4.12 -1.25
C MET A 22 -3.68 -3.17 -1.79
N CYS A 23 -2.40 -3.54 -1.69
CA CYS A 23 -1.31 -2.76 -2.29
C CYS A 23 -1.49 -2.66 -3.81
N ILE A 24 -1.75 -3.78 -4.51
CA ILE A 24 -2.01 -3.80 -5.95
C ILE A 24 -3.25 -2.96 -6.30
N CYS A 25 -4.34 -3.07 -5.55
CA CYS A 25 -5.55 -2.27 -5.76
C CYS A 25 -5.30 -0.78 -5.57
N SER A 26 -4.51 -0.39 -4.56
CA SER A 26 -4.09 1.00 -4.36
C SER A 26 -3.27 1.48 -5.55
N THR A 27 -2.24 0.74 -5.93
CA THR A 27 -1.33 1.04 -7.05
C THR A 27 -2.07 1.22 -8.38
N ALA A 28 -3.02 0.33 -8.69
CA ALA A 28 -3.80 0.39 -9.92
C ALA A 28 -4.92 1.46 -9.88
N GLY A 29 -5.25 1.98 -8.70
CA GLY A 29 -6.30 2.97 -8.54
C GLY A 29 -5.93 4.34 -9.11
N VAL A 30 -6.87 4.99 -9.78
CA VAL A 30 -6.74 6.38 -10.27
C VAL A 30 -7.14 7.44 -9.24
N GLN A 31 -7.44 7.01 -8.01
CA GLN A 31 -7.98 7.84 -6.94
C GLN A 31 -6.95 8.05 -5.83
N TRP A 32 -5.72 8.44 -6.18
CA TRP A 32 -4.72 8.84 -5.18
C TRP A 32 -4.92 10.29 -4.77
N ARG A 33 -5.18 11.15 -5.76
CA ARG A 33 -5.42 12.57 -5.58
C ARG A 33 -6.62 12.97 -6.41
N MET A 34 -7.64 13.51 -5.74
CA MET A 34 -8.88 13.94 -6.37
C MET A 34 -8.89 15.46 -6.47
N TRP A 35 -9.36 15.96 -7.60
CA TRP A 35 -9.55 17.37 -7.88
C TRP A 35 -11.02 17.62 -8.20
N HIS A 36 -11.60 18.55 -7.47
CA HIS A 36 -12.88 19.16 -7.83
C HIS A 36 -12.60 20.30 -8.78
N VAL A 37 -13.25 20.25 -9.94
CA VAL A 37 -13.01 21.22 -11.01
C VAL A 37 -14.29 21.99 -11.30
N ASP A 38 -14.16 23.31 -11.35
CA ASP A 38 -15.22 24.21 -11.78
C ASP A 38 -15.28 24.33 -13.32
N ASN A 39 -16.44 24.77 -13.83
CA ASN A 39 -16.88 24.86 -15.23
C ASN A 39 -15.79 24.84 -16.32
N ILE A 40 -16.05 24.02 -17.34
CA ILE A 40 -15.36 24.07 -18.64
C ILE A 40 -15.82 25.36 -19.36
N MET A 41 -14.94 26.01 -20.13
CA MET A 41 -15.36 27.02 -21.11
C MET A 41 -16.43 26.41 -22.05
N GLY A 42 -17.71 26.68 -21.76
CA GLY A 42 -18.87 26.22 -22.54
C GLY A 42 -19.76 25.13 -21.89
N GLY A 43 -19.47 24.64 -20.68
CA GLY A 43 -20.25 23.58 -20.02
C GLY A 43 -20.57 23.87 -18.55
N SER A 44 -21.86 23.90 -18.20
CA SER A 44 -22.38 24.38 -16.91
C SER A 44 -22.35 23.35 -15.74
N ARG A 45 -21.48 22.33 -15.75
CA ARG A 45 -21.50 21.27 -14.72
C ARG A 45 -20.11 20.96 -14.13
N PRO A 46 -20.02 20.79 -12.80
CA PRO A 46 -18.76 20.46 -12.12
C PRO A 46 -18.25 19.08 -12.55
N GLY A 47 -16.94 18.98 -12.73
CA GLY A 47 -16.22 17.77 -13.10
C GLY A 47 -15.37 17.23 -11.94
N LEU A 48 -15.08 15.93 -11.99
CA LEU A 48 -14.19 15.28 -11.04
C LEU A 48 -12.97 14.75 -11.80
N ALA A 49 -11.78 15.14 -11.38
CA ALA A 49 -10.54 14.59 -11.91
C ALA A 49 -9.84 13.77 -10.83
N GLY A 50 -9.44 12.54 -11.17
CA GLY A 50 -8.66 11.66 -10.33
C GLY A 50 -7.28 11.44 -10.96
N VAL A 51 -6.25 11.57 -10.16
CA VAL A 51 -4.87 11.29 -10.54
C VAL A 51 -4.43 10.03 -9.77
N GLY A 52 -4.00 9.02 -10.53
CA GLY A 52 -3.29 7.84 -10.01
C GLY A 52 -1.79 7.97 -10.19
N LEU A 53 -1.07 6.85 -10.08
CA LEU A 53 0.38 6.83 -10.23
C LEU A 53 0.85 7.01 -11.68
N TRP A 54 0.20 6.38 -12.66
CA TRP A 54 0.59 6.47 -14.08
C TRP A 54 -0.46 7.12 -14.98
N VAL A 55 -1.70 7.27 -14.51
CA VAL A 55 -2.82 7.74 -15.33
C VAL A 55 -3.63 8.77 -14.56
N ALA A 56 -3.99 9.85 -15.25
CA ALA A 56 -4.97 10.83 -14.79
C ALA A 56 -6.27 10.67 -15.59
N CYS A 57 -7.40 10.61 -14.90
CA CYS A 57 -8.72 10.50 -15.50
C CYS A 57 -9.60 11.68 -15.07
N SER A 58 -10.32 12.27 -16.00
CA SER A 58 -11.36 13.26 -15.73
C SER A 58 -12.72 12.73 -16.15
N ALA A 59 -13.71 12.92 -15.28
CA ALA A 59 -15.10 12.60 -15.54
C ALA A 59 -15.90 13.90 -15.63
N HIS A 60 -16.52 14.13 -16.79
CA HIS A 60 -17.38 15.28 -17.04
C HIS A 60 -18.80 14.85 -17.45
N ARG A 61 -19.80 15.55 -16.93
CA ARG A 61 -21.21 15.32 -17.26
C ARG A 61 -21.63 16.09 -18.50
N VAL A 62 -21.74 15.39 -19.63
CA VAL A 62 -22.30 15.95 -20.87
C VAL A 62 -23.83 16.07 -20.81
N SER A 63 -24.52 15.17 -20.10
CA SER A 63 -25.97 15.22 -19.90
C SER A 63 -26.35 14.62 -18.53
N ILE A 64 -27.63 14.70 -18.12
CA ILE A 64 -28.12 14.10 -16.85
C ILE A 64 -27.82 12.61 -16.80
N LYS A 65 -27.87 11.93 -17.96
CA LYS A 65 -27.65 10.49 -18.10
C LYS A 65 -26.30 10.10 -18.72
N LYS A 66 -25.47 11.05 -19.14
CA LYS A 66 -24.24 10.78 -19.89
C LYS A 66 -23.02 11.44 -19.26
N ILE A 67 -22.09 10.60 -18.81
CA ILE A 67 -20.77 10.98 -18.31
C ILE A 67 -19.76 10.54 -19.36
N ASN A 68 -18.88 11.46 -19.77
CA ASN A 68 -17.70 11.11 -20.55
C ASN A 68 -16.51 11.06 -19.59
N VAL A 69 -15.73 9.99 -19.68
CA VAL A 69 -14.48 9.82 -18.94
C VAL A 69 -13.33 9.88 -19.95
N LEU A 70 -12.37 10.78 -19.70
CA LEU A 70 -11.15 10.92 -20.48
C LEU A 70 -9.98 10.56 -19.58
N CYS A 71 -9.20 9.55 -19.98
CA CYS A 71 -8.00 9.13 -19.26
C CYS A 71 -6.77 9.35 -20.15
N THR A 72 -5.75 9.96 -19.55
CA THR A 72 -4.49 10.29 -20.21
C THR A 72 -3.35 9.80 -19.32
N ALA A 73 -2.32 9.21 -19.92
CA ALA A 73 -1.11 8.85 -19.21
C ALA A 73 -0.41 10.11 -18.68
N LEU A 74 0.23 9.98 -17.51
CA LEU A 74 1.06 11.04 -16.97
C LEU A 74 2.39 11.10 -17.75
N PRO A 75 2.94 12.31 -17.99
CA PRO A 75 4.24 12.45 -18.61
C PRO A 75 5.35 11.98 -17.65
N ASP A 76 6.43 11.42 -18.21
CA ASP A 76 7.60 10.96 -17.48
C ASP A 76 8.63 12.08 -17.21
N ASP A 77 8.19 13.34 -17.20
CA ASP A 77 9.06 14.53 -17.10
C ASP A 77 9.13 15.10 -15.67
N GLU A 78 9.97 16.12 -15.48
CA GLU A 78 10.17 16.83 -14.20
C GLU A 78 8.91 17.57 -13.70
N SER A 79 7.81 17.54 -14.46
CA SER A 79 6.55 18.16 -14.05
C SER A 79 5.77 17.34 -13.01
N LEU A 80 6.13 16.06 -12.83
CA LEU A 80 5.50 15.18 -11.87
C LEU A 80 6.03 15.44 -10.45
N PRO A 81 5.16 15.53 -9.43
CA PRO A 81 5.59 15.73 -8.05
C PRO A 81 6.45 14.57 -7.56
N SER A 82 7.50 14.88 -6.78
CA SER A 82 8.46 13.87 -6.31
C SER A 82 7.80 12.73 -5.52
N GLU A 83 6.73 13.01 -4.79
CA GLU A 83 5.98 12.01 -4.05
C GLU A 83 5.30 10.96 -4.94
N ILE A 84 4.85 11.35 -6.15
CA ILE A 84 4.25 10.41 -7.10
C ILE A 84 5.34 9.58 -7.77
N VAL A 85 6.45 10.21 -8.16
CA VAL A 85 7.61 9.51 -8.74
C VAL A 85 8.12 8.44 -7.78
N ILE A 86 8.33 8.77 -6.51
CA ILE A 86 8.77 7.79 -5.50
C ILE A 86 7.72 6.68 -5.32
N ALA A 87 6.42 7.02 -5.34
CA ALA A 87 5.36 6.03 -5.20
C ALA A 87 5.25 5.08 -6.42
N GLN A 88 5.58 5.54 -7.63
CA GLN A 88 5.65 4.70 -8.83
C GLN A 88 6.69 3.58 -8.68
N ASP A 89 7.77 3.80 -7.94
CA ASP A 89 8.79 2.77 -7.68
C ASP A 89 8.46 1.93 -6.43
N PHE A 90 8.12 2.60 -5.33
CA PHE A 90 7.99 1.95 -4.02
C PHE A 90 6.78 1.02 -3.94
N MET A 91 5.64 1.38 -4.53
CA MET A 91 4.42 0.57 -4.49
C MET A 91 4.55 -0.77 -5.24
N PRO A 92 5.03 -0.83 -6.49
CA PRO A 92 5.28 -2.11 -7.15
C PRO A 92 6.44 -2.88 -6.51
N LEU A 93 7.51 -2.20 -6.07
CA LEU A 93 8.59 -2.85 -5.34
C LEU A 93 8.08 -3.54 -4.07
N ALA A 94 7.25 -2.87 -3.27
CA ALA A 94 6.63 -3.45 -2.08
C ALA A 94 5.76 -4.67 -2.44
N SER A 95 5.02 -4.60 -3.55
CA SER A 95 4.20 -5.74 -4.02
C SER A 95 5.06 -6.95 -4.38
N ILE A 96 6.19 -6.74 -5.07
CA ILE A 96 7.15 -7.79 -5.43
C ILE A 96 7.80 -8.38 -4.17
N VAL A 97 8.30 -7.53 -3.26
CA VAL A 97 8.94 -7.95 -2.00
C VAL A 97 7.97 -8.76 -1.14
N ASN A 98 6.72 -8.32 -1.03
CA ASN A 98 5.69 -9.04 -0.28
C ASN A 98 5.33 -10.37 -0.97
N ALA A 99 5.24 -10.43 -2.30
CA ALA A 99 5.05 -11.68 -3.04
C ALA A 99 6.19 -12.69 -2.82
N VAL A 100 7.44 -12.23 -2.83
CA VAL A 100 8.61 -13.05 -2.47
C VAL A 100 8.48 -13.57 -1.03
N THR A 101 8.01 -12.72 -0.11
CA THR A 101 7.82 -13.11 1.28
C THR A 101 6.73 -14.16 1.47
N ILE A 102 5.65 -14.10 0.69
CA ILE A 102 4.61 -15.14 0.65
C ILE A 102 5.23 -16.49 0.22
N TYR A 103 6.16 -16.48 -0.74
CA TYR A 103 6.88 -17.69 -1.18
C TYR A 103 7.88 -18.21 -0.12
N LEU A 104 8.59 -17.30 0.57
CA LEU A 104 9.59 -17.63 1.60
C LEU A 104 8.98 -17.99 2.97
N LEU A 105 7.65 -17.90 3.13
CA LEU A 105 6.90 -18.24 4.35
C LEU A 105 7.49 -17.56 5.61
N SER A 106 7.84 -18.34 6.64
CA SER A 106 8.20 -17.85 7.99
C SER A 106 9.47 -17.01 8.07
N ILE A 107 10.32 -16.99 7.03
CA ILE A 107 11.67 -16.41 7.10
C ILE A 107 11.69 -14.94 6.64
N GLY A 108 10.68 -14.50 5.88
CA GLY A 108 10.65 -13.16 5.28
C GLY A 108 10.21 -12.02 6.21
N VAL A 109 10.46 -12.09 7.53
CA VAL A 109 10.01 -11.05 8.49
C VAL A 109 10.45 -9.65 8.08
N ILE A 110 11.75 -9.50 7.79
CA ILE A 110 12.34 -8.21 7.41
C ILE A 110 11.73 -7.69 6.10
N LEU A 111 11.43 -8.58 5.16
CA LEU A 111 10.87 -8.23 3.86
C LEU A 111 9.42 -7.76 3.97
N ASP A 112 8.58 -8.40 4.78
CA ASP A 112 7.20 -7.93 5.05
C ASP A 112 7.21 -6.54 5.71
N LEU A 113 8.10 -6.33 6.70
CA LEU A 113 8.22 -5.04 7.37
C LEU A 113 8.74 -3.95 6.43
N ALA A 114 9.71 -4.27 5.57
CA ALA A 114 10.21 -3.36 4.55
C ALA A 114 9.14 -2.99 3.53
N ALA A 115 8.40 -3.97 3.01
CA ALA A 115 7.29 -3.75 2.09
C ALA A 115 6.22 -2.83 2.69
N GLY A 116 5.76 -3.13 3.91
CA GLY A 116 4.78 -2.29 4.61
C GLY A 116 5.28 -0.87 4.85
N THR A 117 6.58 -0.70 5.14
CA THR A 117 7.20 0.63 5.32
C THR A 117 7.26 1.42 4.01
N PHE A 118 7.63 0.80 2.88
CA PHE A 118 7.63 1.46 1.58
C PHE A 118 6.24 1.95 1.19
N VAL A 119 5.20 1.11 1.36
CA VAL A 119 3.82 1.52 1.11
C VAL A 119 3.45 2.69 2.02
N LEU A 120 3.78 2.62 3.32
CA LEU A 120 3.45 3.65 4.30
C LEU A 120 4.11 4.99 3.95
N ILE A 121 5.37 4.99 3.51
CA ILE A 121 6.09 6.19 3.06
C ILE A 121 5.35 6.81 1.88
N SER A 122 5.05 6.04 0.84
CA SER A 122 4.37 6.52 -0.37
C SER A 122 3.01 7.16 -0.07
N VAL A 123 2.16 6.46 0.69
CA VAL A 123 0.80 6.97 0.98
C VAL A 123 0.81 8.15 1.95
N SER A 124 1.73 8.15 2.93
CA SER A 124 1.83 9.24 3.90
C SER A 124 2.37 10.51 3.28
N TRP A 125 3.40 10.41 2.42
CA TRP A 125 3.95 11.57 1.74
C TRP A 125 2.91 12.18 0.79
N ASN A 126 2.22 11.37 -0.03
CA ASN A 126 1.17 11.90 -0.89
C ASN A 126 -0.02 12.48 -0.10
N MET A 127 -0.39 11.89 1.04
CA MET A 127 -1.41 12.49 1.90
C MET A 127 -0.95 13.83 2.48
N TYR A 128 0.30 13.91 2.92
CA TYR A 128 0.89 15.15 3.42
C TYR A 128 0.90 16.25 2.35
N SER A 129 1.35 15.97 1.12
CA SER A 129 1.41 16.97 0.05
C SER A 129 0.01 17.49 -0.33
N ILE A 130 -1.01 16.61 -0.30
CA ILE A 130 -2.43 17.03 -0.45
C ILE A 130 -2.85 17.99 0.66
N LEU A 131 -2.55 17.67 1.92
CA LEU A 131 -2.92 18.50 3.08
C LEU A 131 -2.14 19.83 3.11
N ALA A 132 -0.90 19.82 2.64
CA ALA A 132 -0.05 21.00 2.46
C ALA A 132 -0.46 21.85 1.24
N LYS A 133 -1.43 21.39 0.43
CA LYS A 133 -1.90 22.03 -0.81
C LYS A 133 -0.77 22.20 -1.83
N GLU A 134 0.17 21.27 -1.85
CA GLU A 134 1.19 21.21 -2.90
C GLU A 134 0.51 20.82 -4.21
N GLY A 135 0.51 21.78 -5.14
CA GLY A 135 -0.14 21.64 -6.43
C GLY A 135 0.65 20.73 -7.37
N MET A 136 -0.06 20.05 -8.26
CA MET A 136 0.51 19.35 -9.40
C MET A 136 0.08 20.06 -10.68
N LYS A 137 0.98 20.25 -11.64
CA LYS A 137 0.59 20.71 -12.98
C LYS A 137 -0.16 19.57 -13.66
N LEU A 138 -1.44 19.80 -13.95
CA LEU A 138 -2.26 18.82 -14.65
C LEU A 138 -1.82 18.77 -16.13
N PRO A 139 -1.82 17.60 -16.79
CA PRO A 139 -1.45 17.51 -18.20
C PRO A 139 -2.23 18.52 -19.05
N ASP A 140 -1.59 19.17 -20.02
CA ASP A 140 -2.18 20.29 -20.77
C ASP A 140 -3.55 19.96 -21.38
N VAL A 141 -3.74 18.73 -21.86
CA VAL A 141 -5.02 18.23 -22.40
C VAL A 141 -6.15 18.32 -21.37
N LEU A 142 -5.85 18.08 -20.08
CA LEU A 142 -6.78 18.25 -18.98
C LEU A 142 -6.79 19.70 -18.46
N GLY A 143 -5.62 20.35 -18.33
CA GLY A 143 -5.47 21.70 -17.79
C GLY A 143 -6.17 22.78 -18.62
N LEU A 144 -6.23 22.60 -19.94
CA LEU A 144 -6.99 23.48 -20.85
C LEU A 144 -8.51 23.38 -20.67
N LEU A 145 -9.00 22.28 -20.06
CA LEU A 145 -10.43 22.01 -19.91
C LEU A 145 -10.93 22.25 -18.47
N LEU A 146 -10.03 22.41 -17.50
CA LEU A 146 -10.34 22.26 -16.09
C LEU A 146 -9.75 23.41 -15.25
N VAL A 147 -10.59 24.16 -14.53
CA VAL A 147 -10.14 25.10 -13.50
C VAL A 147 -10.16 24.40 -12.14
N PRO A 148 -8.99 24.01 -11.58
CA PRO A 148 -8.94 23.28 -10.31
C PRO A 148 -9.44 24.18 -9.17
N LYS A 149 -10.41 23.70 -8.41
CA LYS A 149 -11.02 24.43 -7.29
C LYS A 149 -10.46 23.95 -5.96
N GLU A 150 -10.58 22.64 -5.71
CA GLU A 150 -10.22 22.02 -4.44
C GLU A 150 -9.59 20.65 -4.67
N GLN A 151 -8.60 20.33 -3.83
CA GLN A 151 -7.89 19.06 -3.82
C GLN A 151 -8.36 18.23 -2.63
N CYS A 152 -8.55 16.92 -2.83
CA CYS A 152 -9.01 15.99 -1.81
C CYS A 152 -8.21 14.69 -1.88
N VAL A 153 -8.10 14.01 -0.73
CA VAL A 153 -7.52 12.68 -0.64
C VAL A 153 -8.45 11.67 -1.30
N GLY A 154 -7.92 10.86 -2.21
CA GLY A 154 -8.71 9.84 -2.89
C GLY A 154 -8.74 8.50 -2.15
N ALA A 155 -9.66 7.61 -2.55
CA ALA A 155 -9.89 6.33 -1.88
C ALA A 155 -8.67 5.41 -1.87
N ALA A 156 -7.83 5.48 -2.93
CA ALA A 156 -6.66 4.61 -3.06
C ALA A 156 -5.66 4.81 -1.90
N ILE A 157 -5.53 6.03 -1.37
CA ILE A 157 -4.65 6.32 -0.22
C ILE A 157 -5.05 5.54 1.02
N TYR A 158 -6.35 5.48 1.33
CA TYR A 158 -6.85 4.70 2.45
C TYR A 158 -6.66 3.20 2.23
N VAL A 159 -6.86 2.72 1.01
CA VAL A 159 -6.57 1.31 0.64
C VAL A 159 -5.07 1.00 0.84
N GLY A 160 -4.19 1.92 0.48
CA GLY A 160 -2.75 1.77 0.71
C GLY A 160 -2.37 1.78 2.19
N PHE A 161 -3.02 2.57 3.05
CA PHE A 161 -2.84 2.45 4.51
C PHE A 161 -3.27 1.09 5.06
N ILE A 162 -4.39 0.55 4.57
CA ILE A 162 -4.85 -0.80 4.93
C ILE A 162 -3.84 -1.85 4.48
N ALA A 163 -3.27 -1.68 3.27
CA ALA A 163 -2.21 -2.55 2.76
C ALA A 163 -0.96 -2.52 3.65
N ALA A 164 -0.44 -1.34 3.95
CA ALA A 164 0.73 -1.16 4.81
C ALA A 164 0.51 -1.76 6.20
N GLY A 165 -0.64 -1.47 6.83
CA GLY A 165 -0.97 -2.03 8.14
C GLY A 165 -1.03 -3.56 8.15
N SER A 166 -1.61 -4.15 7.09
CA SER A 166 -1.69 -5.60 6.96
C SER A 166 -0.31 -6.25 6.77
N GLN A 167 0.57 -5.64 5.97
CA GLN A 167 1.94 -6.12 5.74
C GLN A 167 2.80 -6.01 6.99
N LEU A 168 2.74 -4.88 7.71
CA LEU A 168 3.44 -4.71 8.98
C LEU A 168 2.94 -5.70 10.04
N LEU A 169 1.63 -5.90 10.14
CA LEU A 169 1.05 -6.85 11.09
C LEU A 169 1.43 -8.30 10.73
N SER A 170 1.53 -8.65 9.44
CA SER A 170 2.08 -9.94 8.99
C SER A 170 3.50 -10.14 9.51
N GLY A 171 4.39 -9.17 9.28
CA GLY A 171 5.77 -9.22 9.76
C GLY A 171 5.88 -9.39 11.28
N ILE A 172 5.11 -8.59 12.03
CA ILE A 172 5.05 -8.69 13.50
C ILE A 172 4.53 -10.07 13.95
N THR A 173 3.50 -10.60 13.30
CA THR A 173 2.92 -11.92 13.62
C THR A 173 3.95 -13.03 13.39
N LYS A 174 4.76 -12.95 12.32
CA LYS A 174 5.87 -13.88 12.05
C LYS A 174 7.00 -13.73 13.07
N LEU A 175 7.33 -12.51 13.48
CA LEU A 175 8.34 -12.26 14.51
C LEU A 175 7.93 -12.89 15.85
N LEU A 176 6.68 -12.71 16.27
CA LEU A 176 6.12 -13.34 17.47
C LEU A 176 6.13 -14.88 17.37
N TYR A 177 5.86 -15.43 16.19
CA TYR A 177 5.98 -16.88 15.97
C TYR A 177 7.42 -17.37 16.21
N LEU A 178 8.42 -16.68 15.64
CA LEU A 178 9.83 -17.06 15.79
C LEU A 178 10.30 -16.97 17.24
N ASP A 179 9.85 -15.94 17.98
CA ASP A 179 10.17 -15.76 19.39
C ASP A 179 9.61 -16.92 20.25
N ILE A 180 8.33 -17.27 20.05
CA ILE A 180 7.69 -18.40 20.73
C ILE A 180 8.37 -19.73 20.37
N ASP A 181 8.73 -19.92 19.09
CA ASP A 181 9.40 -21.13 18.64
C ASP A 181 10.79 -21.29 19.28
N PHE A 182 11.57 -20.21 19.31
CA PHE A 182 12.89 -20.17 19.94
C PHE A 182 12.81 -20.53 21.43
N HIS A 183 11.93 -19.87 22.19
CA HIS A 183 11.76 -20.14 23.62
C HIS A 183 11.33 -21.61 23.86
N SER A 184 10.38 -22.11 23.07
CA SER A 184 9.91 -23.50 23.23
C SER A 184 11.02 -24.55 22.98
N LYS A 185 11.96 -24.25 22.07
CA LYS A 185 13.07 -25.13 21.74
C LYS A 185 14.15 -25.08 22.82
N LEU A 186 14.42 -23.89 23.35
CA LEU A 186 15.35 -23.69 24.46
C LEU A 186 14.90 -24.46 25.71
N ASP A 187 13.62 -24.36 26.10
CA ASP A 187 13.08 -25.08 27.25
C ASP A 187 13.20 -26.62 27.09
N SER A 188 13.01 -27.11 25.86
CA SER A 188 13.11 -28.54 25.54
C SER A 188 14.55 -29.06 25.65
N GLU A 189 15.53 -28.30 25.14
CA GLU A 189 16.96 -28.62 25.24
C GLU A 189 17.43 -28.62 26.70
N ILE A 190 17.02 -27.63 27.49
CA ILE A 190 17.35 -27.55 28.93
C ILE A 190 16.78 -28.78 29.66
N LEU A 191 15.53 -29.15 29.39
CA LEU A 191 14.91 -30.32 30.02
C LEU A 191 15.65 -31.62 29.69
N LEU A 192 16.08 -31.79 28.43
CA LEU A 192 16.86 -32.96 28.00
C LEU A 192 18.23 -33.03 28.69
N LEU A 193 18.91 -31.89 28.86
CA LEU A 193 20.17 -31.81 29.58
C LEU A 193 20.01 -32.18 31.07
N LEU A 194 18.95 -31.69 31.71
CA LEU A 194 18.64 -32.03 33.11
C LEU A 194 18.33 -33.52 33.27
N LEU A 195 17.54 -34.11 32.36
CA LEU A 195 17.24 -35.55 32.36
C LEU A 195 18.50 -36.39 32.13
N TRP A 196 19.37 -35.98 31.20
CA TRP A 196 20.66 -36.64 30.97
C TRP A 196 21.53 -36.62 32.22
N GLN A 197 21.64 -35.47 32.89
CA GLN A 197 22.41 -35.35 34.13
C GLN A 197 21.87 -36.26 35.23
N SER A 198 20.54 -36.40 35.37
CA SER A 198 19.95 -37.32 36.34
C SER A 198 20.24 -38.79 36.03
N LEU A 199 20.23 -39.18 34.76
CA LEU A 199 20.48 -40.57 34.34
C LEU A 199 21.96 -40.98 34.48
N VAL A 200 22.89 -40.04 34.38
CA VAL A 200 24.33 -40.30 34.56
C VAL A 200 24.74 -40.27 36.04
N ALA A 201 23.89 -39.71 36.91
CA ALA A 201 24.15 -39.61 38.35
C ALA A 201 23.72 -40.85 39.16
N GLU A 202 23.00 -41.80 38.55
CA GLU A 202 22.66 -43.13 39.11
C GLU A 202 23.63 -44.22 38.64
#